data_AF-A0A929GR55-F1
#
_entry.id   AF-A0A929GR55-F1
#
_cell.length_a   1.000
_cell.length_b   1.000
_cell.length_c   1.000
_cell.angle_alpha   90.00
_cell.angle_beta   90.00
_cell.angle_gamma   90.00
#
_symmetry.space_group_name_H-M   'P 1'
#
loop_
_entity.id
_entity.type
_entity.pdbx_description
1 polymer ?
#
loop_
_entity_poly.entity_id
_entity_poly.type
_entity_poly.pdbx_seq_one_letter_code
_entity_poly.pdbx_strand_id
1 'polypeptide(L)'
;MSLIEDKIRKNKDQFNIYEPQKDHFDRFQEKLSELHPAGKSGNYRLMVAWRIAAVLVVLIALYIIISLIPRSSNDVVAANQLPDELIEARKYYSFLTEEKLDRIDECARTDEEAAKLREIALKEMEEIDEQTKMLEEEYHKNAENEKIESALISNYKTKTELLDNMLNRLCRL
;
A
#
# COMPACT_ATOMS: atom_id res chain seq x y z
N MET A 1 20.31 36.78 27.80
CA MET A 1 19.89 36.29 29.13
C MET A 1 18.65 37.05 29.56
N SER A 2 17.71 36.37 30.21
CA SER A 2 16.47 37.02 30.67
C SER A 2 16.78 37.96 31.84
N LEU A 3 16.09 39.11 31.91
CA LEU A 3 16.23 40.08 33.00
C LEU A 3 15.99 39.45 34.39
N ILE A 4 15.17 38.39 34.44
CA ILE A 4 14.90 37.61 35.65
C ILE A 4 16.11 36.75 36.04
N GLU A 5 16.73 36.09 35.07
CA GLU A 5 17.91 35.25 35.27
C GLU A 5 19.09 36.04 35.83
N ASP A 6 19.31 37.25 35.30
CA ASP A 6 20.35 38.16 35.80
C ASP A 6 20.07 38.64 37.23
N LYS A 7 18.81 38.90 37.58
CA LYS A 7 18.43 39.28 38.95
C LYS A 7 18.60 38.13 39.93
N ILE A 8 18.23 36.91 39.56
CA ILE A 8 18.40 35.72 40.42
C ILE A 8 19.88 35.46 40.67
N ARG A 9 20.70 35.51 39.61
CA ARG A 9 22.15 35.25 39.72
C ARG A 9 22.85 36.29 40.59
N LYS A 10 22.53 37.57 40.45
CA LYS A 10 23.15 38.66 41.23
C LYS A 10 22.77 38.63 42.72
N ASN A 11 21.66 38.01 43.09
CA ASN A 11 21.19 37.93 44.48
C ASN A 11 21.25 36.50 45.03
N LYS A 12 22.02 35.60 44.42
CA LYS A 12 22.10 34.18 44.78
C LYS A 12 22.37 33.96 46.27
N ASP A 13 23.27 34.77 46.85
CA ASP A 13 23.67 34.65 48.24
C ASP A 13 22.55 35.02 49.23
N GLN A 14 21.58 35.84 48.80
CA GLN A 14 20.38 36.19 49.59
C GLN A 14 19.32 35.09 49.57
N PHE A 15 19.41 34.13 48.64
CA PHE A 15 18.45 33.03 48.54
C PHE A 15 18.92 31.76 49.27
N ASN A 16 20.21 31.68 49.61
CA ASN A 16 20.83 30.45 50.13
C ASN A 16 21.20 30.58 51.62
N ILE A 17 20.29 31.17 52.41
CA ILE A 17 20.53 31.55 53.81
C ILE A 17 20.33 30.37 54.77
N TYR A 18 19.49 29.39 54.41
CA TYR A 18 19.09 28.30 55.29
C TYR A 18 19.24 26.94 54.61
N GLU A 19 19.79 25.99 55.34
CA GLU A 19 19.80 24.58 54.94
C GLU A 19 18.48 23.92 55.36
N PRO A 20 17.95 22.95 54.58
CA PRO A 20 16.78 22.20 54.98
C PRO A 20 16.98 21.47 56.32
N GLN A 21 15.87 21.15 57.01
CA GLN A 21 15.93 20.29 58.18
C GLN A 21 16.53 18.91 57.81
N LYS A 22 17.22 18.27 58.76
CA LYS A 22 17.95 17.00 58.52
C LYS A 22 17.08 15.92 57.86
N ASP A 23 15.81 15.84 58.21
CA ASP A 23 14.86 14.83 57.69
C ASP A 23 14.15 15.26 56.39
N HIS A 24 14.52 16.41 55.81
CA HIS A 24 13.91 16.89 54.57
C HIS A 24 14.14 15.92 53.41
N PHE A 25 15.36 15.37 53.30
CA PHE A 25 15.71 14.42 52.24
C PHE A 25 14.92 13.12 52.36
N ASP A 26 14.76 12.60 53.57
CA ASP A 26 14.01 11.37 53.82
C ASP A 26 12.53 11.56 53.46
N ARG A 27 11.91 12.66 53.90
CA ARG A 27 10.52 13.00 53.54
C ARG A 27 10.34 13.25 52.05
N PHE A 28 11.32 13.86 51.40
CA PHE A 28 11.31 14.07 49.95
C PHE A 28 11.39 12.75 49.21
N GLN A 29 12.27 11.84 49.64
CA GLN A 29 12.44 10.51 49.07
C GLN A 29 11.20 9.63 49.25
N GLU A 30 10.58 9.67 50.44
CA GLU A 30 9.31 8.97 50.71
C GLU A 30 8.22 9.45 49.76
N LYS A 31 8.02 10.77 49.66
CA LYS A 31 7.03 11.36 48.75
C LYS A 31 7.32 11.07 47.28
N LEU A 32 8.60 11.02 46.89
CA LEU A 32 9.01 10.64 45.54
C LEU A 32 8.65 9.19 45.24
N SER A 33 8.81 8.29 46.21
CA SER A 33 8.46 6.87 46.08
C SER A 33 6.95 6.61 46.03
N GLU A 34 6.13 7.44 46.68
CA GLU A 34 4.67 7.39 46.57
C GLU A 34 4.17 7.90 45.21
N LEU A 35 4.78 8.98 44.69
CA LEU A 35 4.39 9.59 43.41
C LEU A 35 4.91 8.80 42.20
N HIS A 36 6.08 8.18 42.35
CA HIS A 36 6.69 7.30 41.36
C HIS A 36 6.93 5.95 42.02
N PRO A 37 5.88 5.14 42.25
CA PRO A 37 6.06 3.79 42.76
C PRO A 37 7.07 3.12 41.83
N ALA A 38 8.23 2.76 42.37
CA ALA A 38 9.32 2.11 41.65
C ALA A 38 8.66 1.05 40.78
N GLY A 39 8.71 1.29 39.47
CA GLY A 39 7.78 0.66 38.54
C GLY A 39 7.69 -0.81 38.87
N LYS A 40 6.47 -1.31 39.08
CA LYS A 40 6.18 -2.70 38.76
C LYS A 40 6.56 -2.80 37.29
N SER A 41 7.83 -3.11 37.03
CA SER A 41 8.36 -3.59 35.78
C SER A 41 7.76 -4.97 35.63
N GLY A 42 6.44 -4.98 35.45
CA GLY A 42 5.62 -6.15 35.22
C GLY A 42 6.02 -6.63 33.85
N ASN A 43 7.04 -7.49 33.84
CA ASN A 43 7.54 -8.30 32.75
C ASN A 43 7.23 -7.73 31.37
N TYR A 44 7.76 -6.53 31.07
CA TYR A 44 7.62 -5.92 29.74
C TYR A 44 8.04 -6.91 28.65
N ARG A 45 9.02 -7.78 28.95
CA ARG A 45 9.46 -8.89 28.11
C ARG A 45 8.38 -9.93 27.85
N LEU A 46 7.57 -10.32 28.86
CA LEU A 46 6.42 -11.19 28.64
C LEU A 46 5.35 -10.49 27.79
N MET A 47 5.08 -9.21 28.05
CA MET A 47 4.07 -8.48 27.29
C MET A 47 4.46 -8.34 25.81
N VAL A 48 5.74 -8.07 25.54
CA VAL A 48 6.29 -8.03 24.18
C VAL A 48 6.29 -9.42 23.53
N ALA A 49 6.68 -10.47 24.26
CA ALA A 49 6.66 -11.85 23.76
C ALA A 49 5.23 -12.30 23.36
N TRP A 50 4.22 -11.92 24.14
CA TRP A 50 2.82 -12.23 23.83
C TRP A 50 2.31 -11.50 22.58
N ARG A 51 2.74 -10.25 22.37
CA ARG A 51 2.42 -9.51 21.13
C ARG A 51 3.04 -10.16 19.89
N ILE A 52 4.30 -10.57 19.99
CA ILE A 52 5.00 -11.27 18.90
C ILE A 52 4.31 -12.61 18.61
N ALA A 53 3.97 -13.38 19.65
CA ALA A 53 3.24 -14.64 19.50
C ALA A 53 1.88 -14.46 18.81
N ALA A 54 1.12 -13.43 19.19
CA ALA A 54 -0.18 -13.14 18.58
C ALA A 54 -0.06 -12.83 17.07
N VAL A 55 0.94 -12.03 16.67
CA VAL A 55 1.20 -11.73 15.25
C VAL A 55 1.56 -12.99 14.48
N LEU A 56 2.44 -13.85 15.03
CA LEU A 56 2.81 -15.11 14.39
C LEU A 56 1.62 -16.05 14.22
N VAL A 57 0.74 -16.16 15.22
CA VAL A 57 -0.49 -16.96 15.13
C VAL A 57 -1.41 -16.45 14.02
N VAL A 58 -1.58 -15.13 13.89
CA VAL A 58 -2.40 -14.54 12.82
C VAL A 58 -1.78 -14.82 11.45
N LEU A 59 -0.46 -14.68 11.29
CA LEU A 59 0.23 -14.96 10.03
C LEU A 59 0.13 -16.43 9.64
N ILE A 60 0.28 -17.36 10.59
CA ILE A 60 0.13 -18.80 10.35
C ILE A 60 -1.32 -19.12 9.99
N ALA A 61 -2.30 -18.55 10.70
CA ALA A 61 -3.72 -18.74 10.38
C ALA A 61 -4.06 -18.22 8.98
N LEU A 62 -3.58 -17.04 8.61
CA LEU A 62 -3.72 -16.49 7.26
C LEU A 62 -3.06 -17.39 6.21
N TYR A 63 -1.85 -17.89 6.48
CA TYR A 63 -1.16 -18.81 5.57
C TYR A 63 -1.97 -20.09 5.35
N ILE A 64 -2.50 -20.68 6.42
CA ILE A 64 -3.35 -21.88 6.35
C ILE A 64 -4.62 -21.59 5.55
N ILE A 65 -5.31 -20.48 5.84
CA ILE A 65 -6.51 -20.07 5.09
C ILE A 65 -6.18 -19.92 3.59
N ILE A 66 -5.12 -19.19 3.25
CA ILE A 66 -4.66 -19.00 1.86
C ILE A 66 -4.29 -20.33 1.20
N SER A 67 -3.70 -21.28 1.94
CA SER A 67 -3.32 -22.58 1.42
C SER A 67 -4.49 -23.55 1.22
N LEU A 68 -5.55 -23.40 2.02
CA LEU A 68 -6.76 -24.23 1.96
C LEU A 68 -7.81 -23.69 0.99
N ILE A 69 -7.75 -22.40 0.64
CA ILE A 69 -8.47 -21.89 -0.52
C ILE A 69 -7.90 -22.67 -1.72
N PRO A 70 -8.70 -23.51 -2.42
CA PRO A 70 -8.23 -24.11 -3.64
C PRO A 70 -7.83 -22.95 -4.53
N ARG A 71 -6.53 -22.86 -4.84
CA ARG A 71 -6.06 -21.98 -5.90
C ARG A 71 -6.86 -22.43 -7.11
N SER A 72 -7.93 -21.70 -7.43
CA SER A 72 -8.49 -21.70 -8.77
C SER A 72 -7.29 -21.39 -9.63
N SER A 73 -6.77 -22.42 -10.26
CA SER A 73 -5.61 -22.39 -11.13
C SER A 73 -5.92 -21.63 -12.42
N ASN A 74 -6.90 -20.73 -12.40
CA ASN A 74 -7.42 -20.04 -13.56
C ASN A 74 -6.47 -18.92 -14.01
N ASP A 75 -5.59 -18.40 -13.15
CA ASP A 75 -4.65 -17.35 -13.56
C ASP A 75 -3.30 -17.88 -14.07
N VAL A 76 -2.93 -19.13 -13.73
CA VAL A 76 -1.64 -19.72 -14.17
C VAL A 76 -1.85 -20.84 -15.21
N VAL A 77 -3.02 -21.48 -15.27
CA VAL A 77 -3.31 -22.52 -16.28
C VAL A 77 -3.91 -21.94 -17.57
N ALA A 78 -4.54 -20.76 -17.54
CA ALA A 78 -4.97 -20.08 -18.77
C ALA A 78 -3.79 -19.61 -19.65
N ALA A 79 -2.62 -19.38 -19.04
CA ALA A 79 -1.41 -19.02 -19.78
C ALA A 79 -0.81 -20.18 -20.61
N ASN A 80 -1.24 -21.43 -20.41
CA ASN A 80 -0.70 -22.60 -21.10
C ASN A 80 -1.57 -23.09 -22.27
N GLN A 81 -2.55 -22.31 -22.72
CA GLN A 81 -3.53 -22.75 -23.73
C GLN A 81 -3.65 -21.83 -24.96
N LEU A 82 -2.85 -20.76 -25.02
CA LEU A 82 -2.75 -19.89 -26.19
C LEU A 82 -1.38 -20.11 -26.89
N PRO A 83 -1.28 -19.91 -28.21
CA PRO A 83 0.00 -19.87 -28.91
C PRO A 83 0.93 -18.81 -28.31
N ASP A 84 2.24 -19.07 -28.37
CA ASP A 84 3.26 -18.16 -27.86
C ASP A 84 3.11 -16.74 -28.40
N GLU A 85 2.76 -16.59 -29.68
CA GLU A 85 2.55 -15.30 -30.33
C GLU A 85 1.41 -14.49 -29.67
N LEU A 86 0.31 -15.14 -29.29
CA LEU A 86 -0.81 -14.47 -28.60
C LEU A 86 -0.46 -14.12 -27.16
N ILE A 87 0.33 -14.95 -26.49
CA ILE A 87 0.83 -14.66 -25.14
C ILE A 87 1.76 -13.44 -25.19
N GLU A 88 2.65 -13.37 -26.17
CA GLU A 88 3.54 -12.22 -26.38
C GLU A 88 2.75 -10.95 -26.70
N ALA A 89 1.77 -11.03 -27.62
CA ALA A 89 0.90 -9.90 -27.94
C ALA A 89 0.15 -9.39 -26.70
N ARG A 90 -0.46 -10.28 -25.91
CA ARG A 90 -1.12 -9.93 -24.66
C ARG A 90 -0.17 -9.18 -23.73
N LYS A 91 1.03 -9.73 -23.50
CA LYS A 91 2.03 -9.12 -22.60
C LYS A 91 2.44 -7.73 -23.09
N TYR A 92 2.75 -7.62 -24.38
CA TYR A 92 3.15 -6.36 -25.01
C TYR A 92 2.08 -5.27 -24.83
N TYR A 93 0.83 -5.55 -25.20
CA TYR A 93 -0.24 -4.57 -25.07
C TYR A 93 -0.63 -4.30 -23.62
N SER A 94 -0.53 -5.28 -22.72
CA SER A 94 -0.75 -5.07 -21.28
C SER A 94 0.27 -4.12 -20.68
N PHE A 95 1.55 -4.27 -21.07
CA PHE A 95 2.62 -3.34 -20.68
C PHE A 95 2.33 -1.91 -21.18
N LEU A 96 1.91 -1.77 -22.45
CA LEU A 96 1.53 -0.46 -23.00
C LEU A 96 0.29 0.14 -22.31
N THR A 97 -0.68 -0.68 -21.92
CA THR A 97 -1.84 -0.23 -21.15
C THR A 97 -1.39 0.37 -19.81
N GLU A 98 -0.51 -0.32 -19.10
CA GLU A 98 0.01 0.14 -17.79
C GLU A 98 0.79 1.45 -17.96
N GLU A 99 1.71 1.52 -18.92
CA GLU A 99 2.48 2.74 -19.23
C GLU A 99 1.55 3.93 -19.55
N LYS A 100 0.49 3.70 -20.33
CA LYS A 100 -0.47 4.76 -20.68
C LYS A 100 -1.34 5.18 -19.51
N LEU A 101 -1.74 4.26 -18.64
CA LEU A 101 -2.47 4.60 -17.42
C LEU A 101 -1.61 5.46 -16.49
N ASP A 102 -0.32 5.14 -16.36
CA ASP A 102 0.60 5.95 -15.55
C ASP A 102 0.81 7.35 -16.16
N ARG A 103 0.82 7.48 -17.48
CA ARG A 103 0.85 8.79 -18.17
C ARG A 103 -0.39 9.65 -17.93
N ILE A 104 -1.53 9.07 -17.55
CA ILE A 104 -2.71 9.86 -17.14
C ILE A 104 -2.36 10.69 -15.90
N ASP A 105 -1.62 10.10 -14.96
CA ASP A 105 -1.20 10.76 -13.72
C ASP A 105 -0.24 11.92 -14.01
N GLU A 106 0.59 11.81 -15.06
CA GLU A 106 1.49 12.89 -15.51
C GLU A 106 0.76 14.08 -16.16
N CYS A 107 -0.35 13.81 -16.86
CA CYS A 107 -1.09 14.84 -17.60
C CYS A 107 -2.22 15.49 -16.79
N ALA A 108 -2.65 14.88 -15.68
CA ALA A 108 -3.66 15.42 -14.79
C ALA A 108 -3.14 16.62 -13.99
N ARG A 109 -4.03 17.57 -13.64
CA ARG A 109 -3.63 18.77 -12.87
C ARG A 109 -3.63 18.54 -11.37
N THR A 110 -4.41 17.57 -10.91
CA THR A 110 -4.55 17.17 -9.50
C THR A 110 -4.70 15.67 -9.38
N ASP A 111 -4.31 15.11 -8.23
CA ASP A 111 -4.45 13.68 -7.93
C ASP A 111 -5.92 13.20 -7.99
N GLU A 112 -6.87 14.07 -7.62
CA GLU A 112 -8.31 13.76 -7.68
C GLU A 112 -8.81 13.67 -9.13
N GLU A 113 -8.32 14.55 -10.02
CA GLU A 113 -8.62 14.51 -11.44
C GLU A 113 -8.00 13.26 -12.08
N ALA A 114 -6.76 12.94 -11.73
CA ALA A 114 -6.05 11.73 -12.18
C ALA A 114 -6.82 10.46 -11.82
N ALA A 115 -7.22 10.32 -10.55
CA ALA A 115 -7.97 9.17 -10.07
C ALA A 115 -9.30 8.99 -10.81
N LYS A 116 -10.04 10.10 -11.04
CA LYS A 116 -11.30 10.07 -11.78
C LYS A 116 -11.13 9.69 -13.25
N LEU A 117 -10.08 10.20 -13.90
CA LEU A 117 -9.77 9.87 -15.29
C LEU A 117 -9.35 8.41 -15.44
N ARG A 118 -8.59 7.88 -14.48
CA ARG A 118 -8.21 6.47 -14.41
C ARG A 118 -9.44 5.58 -14.22
N GLU A 119 -10.38 5.96 -13.36
CA GLU A 119 -11.65 5.24 -13.19
C GLU A 119 -12.46 5.20 -14.49
N ILE A 120 -12.57 6.33 -15.19
CA ILE A 120 -13.25 6.40 -16.50
C ILE A 120 -12.56 5.49 -17.51
N ALA A 121 -11.23 5.56 -17.61
CA ALA A 121 -10.44 4.72 -18.52
C ALA A 121 -10.65 3.23 -18.24
N LEU A 122 -10.59 2.82 -16.97
CA LEU A 122 -10.83 1.44 -16.56
C LEU A 122 -12.23 0.97 -16.93
N LYS A 123 -13.24 1.82 -16.73
CA LYS A 123 -14.62 1.52 -17.09
C LYS A 123 -14.83 1.41 -18.60
N GLU A 124 -14.21 2.28 -19.39
CA GLU A 124 -14.30 2.21 -20.86
C GLU A 124 -13.62 0.97 -21.43
N MET A 125 -12.60 0.42 -20.74
CA MET A 125 -11.94 -0.83 -21.14
C MET A 125 -12.70 -2.09 -20.74
N GLU A 126 -13.65 -2.01 -19.79
CA GLU A 126 -14.33 -3.18 -19.21
C GLU A 126 -15.04 -4.04 -20.28
N GLU A 127 -15.71 -3.41 -21.23
CA GLU A 127 -16.38 -4.11 -22.34
C GLU A 127 -15.37 -4.86 -23.23
N ILE A 128 -14.22 -4.24 -23.51
CA ILE A 128 -13.15 -4.86 -24.31
C ILE A 128 -12.57 -6.06 -23.57
N ASP A 129 -12.38 -5.94 -22.26
CA ASP A 129 -11.84 -7.02 -21.41
C ASP A 129 -12.82 -8.20 -21.33
N GLU A 130 -14.12 -7.95 -21.19
CA GLU A 130 -15.15 -8.99 -21.20
C GLU A 130 -15.20 -9.71 -22.55
N GLN A 131 -15.19 -8.97 -23.67
CA GLN A 131 -15.15 -9.55 -25.01
C GLN A 131 -13.89 -10.38 -25.24
N THR A 132 -12.74 -9.90 -24.77
CA THR A 132 -11.46 -10.61 -24.88
C THR A 132 -11.50 -11.93 -24.12
N LYS A 133 -12.03 -11.93 -22.89
CA LYS A 133 -12.19 -13.16 -22.11
C LYS A 133 -13.10 -14.18 -22.81
N MET A 134 -14.21 -13.74 -23.40
CA MET A 134 -15.08 -14.63 -24.18
C MET A 134 -14.36 -15.24 -25.38
N LEU A 135 -13.54 -14.46 -26.09
CA LEU A 135 -12.75 -14.93 -27.23
C LEU A 135 -11.67 -15.93 -26.80
N GLU A 136 -11.03 -15.73 -25.65
CA GLU A 136 -10.07 -16.71 -25.09
C GLU A 136 -10.76 -18.04 -24.78
N GLU A 137 -11.93 -17.99 -24.14
CA GLU A 137 -12.72 -19.19 -23.87
C GLU A 137 -13.21 -19.88 -25.15
N GLU A 138 -13.54 -19.13 -26.20
CA GLU A 138 -13.91 -19.67 -27.51
C GLU A 138 -12.71 -20.30 -28.22
N TYR A 139 -11.54 -19.66 -28.15
CA TYR A 139 -10.29 -20.19 -28.68
C TYR A 139 -9.95 -21.56 -28.08
N HIS A 140 -10.17 -21.74 -26.78
CA HIS A 140 -9.94 -23.02 -26.11
C HIS A 140 -10.91 -24.13 -26.55
N LYS A 141 -12.13 -23.78 -26.98
CA LYS A 141 -13.14 -24.73 -27.47
C LYS A 141 -12.93 -25.07 -28.95
N ASN A 142 -12.41 -24.13 -29.72
CA ASN A 142 -12.16 -24.24 -31.16
C ASN A 142 -10.71 -23.81 -31.46
N ALA A 143 -9.76 -24.67 -31.07
CA ALA A 143 -8.33 -24.43 -31.30
C ALA A 143 -8.04 -24.19 -32.79
N GLU A 144 -7.07 -23.31 -33.08
CA GLU A 144 -6.60 -22.97 -34.43
C GLU A 144 -7.61 -22.20 -35.31
N ASN A 145 -8.34 -21.25 -34.71
CA ASN A 145 -9.20 -20.33 -35.46
C ASN A 145 -8.52 -18.96 -35.62
N GLU A 146 -7.86 -18.75 -36.77
CA GLU A 146 -7.21 -17.49 -37.16
C GLU A 146 -8.09 -16.25 -36.96
N LYS A 147 -9.42 -16.39 -37.13
CA LYS A 147 -10.38 -15.30 -36.90
C LYS A 147 -10.43 -14.90 -35.42
N ILE A 148 -10.38 -15.87 -34.50
CA ILE A 148 -10.36 -15.62 -33.07
C ILE A 148 -9.01 -15.02 -32.67
N GLU A 149 -7.90 -15.50 -33.24
CA GLU A 149 -6.56 -14.94 -33.00
C GLU A 149 -6.48 -13.48 -33.41
N SER A 150 -6.95 -13.16 -34.63
CA SER A 150 -7.02 -11.78 -35.11
C SER A 150 -7.94 -10.92 -34.25
N ALA A 151 -9.06 -11.46 -33.75
CA ALA A 151 -9.95 -10.73 -32.86
C ALA A 151 -9.31 -10.44 -31.50
N LEU A 152 -8.58 -11.41 -30.92
CA LEU A 152 -7.83 -11.23 -29.68
C LEU A 152 -6.77 -10.14 -29.81
N ILE A 153 -5.94 -10.21 -30.86
CA ILE A 153 -4.92 -9.19 -31.15
C ILE A 153 -5.58 -7.82 -31.33
N SER A 154 -6.70 -7.77 -32.07
CA SER A 154 -7.44 -6.53 -32.28
C SER A 154 -7.94 -5.95 -30.96
N ASN A 155 -8.50 -6.75 -30.05
CA ASN A 155 -8.97 -6.26 -28.76
C ASN A 155 -7.84 -5.72 -27.89
N TYR A 156 -6.72 -6.45 -27.80
CA TYR A 156 -5.54 -5.98 -27.09
C TYR A 156 -5.06 -4.62 -27.62
N LYS A 157 -5.05 -4.45 -28.95
CA LYS A 157 -4.71 -3.18 -29.59
C LYS A 157 -5.74 -2.09 -29.29
N THR A 158 -7.02 -2.35 -29.49
CA THR A 158 -8.12 -1.39 -29.25
C THR A 158 -8.11 -0.86 -27.83
N LYS A 159 -7.82 -1.71 -26.83
CA LYS A 159 -7.66 -1.30 -25.44
C LYS A 159 -6.60 -0.20 -25.28
N THR A 160 -5.47 -0.34 -25.97
CA THR A 160 -4.41 0.65 -25.95
C THR A 160 -4.70 1.90 -26.79
N GLU A 161 -5.46 1.77 -27.89
CA GLU A 161 -5.88 2.90 -28.74
C GLU A 161 -6.91 3.78 -28.02
N LEU A 162 -7.78 3.19 -27.21
CA LEU A 162 -8.69 3.92 -26.33
C LEU A 162 -7.91 4.85 -25.40
N LEU A 163 -6.90 4.32 -24.71
CA LEU A 163 -6.03 5.11 -23.84
C LEU A 163 -5.25 6.19 -24.60
N ASP A 164 -4.76 5.92 -25.80
CA ASP A 164 -4.13 6.95 -26.65
C ASP A 164 -5.09 8.09 -26.95
N ASN A 165 -6.34 7.76 -27.31
CA ASN A 165 -7.37 8.76 -27.60
C ASN A 165 -7.70 9.61 -26.36
N MET A 166 -7.74 9.00 -25.18
CA MET A 166 -7.90 9.72 -23.92
C MET A 166 -6.70 10.63 -23.65
N LEU A 167 -5.48 10.10 -23.71
CA LEU A 167 -4.25 10.86 -23.49
C LEU A 167 -4.10 12.03 -24.46
N ASN A 168 -4.43 11.86 -25.74
CA ASN A 168 -4.40 12.94 -26.73
C ASN A 168 -5.33 14.10 -26.35
N ARG A 169 -6.51 13.80 -25.80
CA ARG A 169 -7.47 14.81 -25.33
C ARG A 169 -7.00 15.50 -24.06
N LEU A 170 -6.32 14.76 -23.17
CA LEU A 170 -5.88 15.25 -21.87
C LEU A 170 -4.57 16.05 -21.96
N CYS A 171 -3.56 15.51 -22.63
CA CYS A 171 -2.21 16.07 -22.67
C CYS A 171 -2.04 17.19 -23.72
N ARG A 172 -3.00 17.40 -24.64
CA ARG A 172 -2.84 18.28 -25.82
C ARG A 172 -1.49 18.06 -26.52
N LEU A 173 -1.29 16.86 -27.05
CA LEU A 173 -0.24 16.61 -28.04
C LEU A 173 -0.70 17.06 -29.43
#